data_AF-A0A270PLX9-F1
#
_entry.id   AF-A0A270PLX9-F1
#
_cell.length_a   1.000
_cell.length_b   1.000
_cell.length_c   1.000
_cell.angle_alpha   90.00
_cell.angle_beta   90.00
_cell.angle_gamma   90.00
#
_symmetry.space_group_name_H-M   'P 1'
#
loop_
_entity.id
_entity.type
_entity.pdbx_description
1 polymer ?
#
loop_
_entity_poly.entity_id
_entity_poly.type
_entity_poly.pdbx_seq_one_letter_code
_entity_poly.pdbx_strand_id
1 'polypeptide(L)'
;MTSVLFIQSVIWALCATALGISYWNYSRYVEAKRDPEKSRRNLQIALYARSDAGIGEAEFSKIESAHYRPYQMRSKVALLVGLSFTVAALAHLLT
;
A
#
# COMPACT_ATOMS: atom_id res chain seq x y z
N MET A 1 -5.30 -18.81 27.98
CA MET A 1 -4.07 -18.61 27.17
C MET A 1 -4.25 -19.02 25.71
N THR A 2 -4.78 -20.21 25.41
CA THR A 2 -5.01 -20.71 24.03
C THR A 2 -5.87 -19.79 23.16
N SER A 3 -6.97 -19.24 23.69
CA SER A 3 -7.87 -18.36 22.94
C SER A 3 -7.23 -17.02 22.56
N VAL A 4 -6.33 -16.50 23.39
CA VAL A 4 -5.63 -15.21 23.16
C VAL A 4 -4.59 -15.37 22.05
N LEU A 5 -3.81 -16.44 22.10
CA LEU A 5 -2.81 -16.76 21.06
C LEU A 5 -3.47 -17.02 19.70
N PHE A 6 -4.64 -17.66 19.69
CA PHE A 6 -5.41 -17.90 18.48
C PHE A 6 -5.95 -16.58 17.87
N ILE A 7 -6.50 -15.69 18.69
CA ILE A 7 -6.97 -14.37 18.21
C ILE A 7 -5.80 -13.56 17.65
N GLN A 8 -4.66 -13.58 18.34
CA GLN A 8 -3.47 -12.84 17.94
C GLN A 8 -2.86 -13.36 16.63
N SER A 9 -2.86 -14.69 16.40
CA SER A 9 -2.37 -15.28 15.15
C SER A 9 -3.28 -14.94 13.96
N VAL A 10 -4.61 -14.91 14.15
CA VAL A 10 -5.57 -14.50 13.11
C VAL A 10 -5.37 -13.04 12.73
N ILE A 11 -5.23 -12.15 13.72
CA ILE A 11 -4.98 -10.71 13.47
C ILE A 11 -3.64 -10.53 12.73
N TRP A 12 -2.60 -11.26 13.12
CA TRP A 12 -1.31 -11.26 12.42
C TRP A 12 -1.42 -11.67 10.96
N ALA A 13 -2.15 -12.76 10.67
CA ALA A 13 -2.33 -13.25 9.31
C ALA A 13 -3.05 -12.21 8.44
N LEU A 14 -4.07 -11.53 8.98
CA LEU A 14 -4.78 -10.45 8.30
C LEU A 14 -3.87 -9.26 8.03
N CYS A 15 -3.08 -8.82 9.03
CA CYS A 15 -2.12 -7.72 8.86
C CYS A 15 -1.03 -8.06 7.83
N ALA A 16 -0.47 -9.27 7.87
CA ALA A 16 0.55 -9.72 6.93
C ALA A 16 0.00 -9.77 5.48
N THR A 17 -1.24 -10.24 5.31
CA THR A 17 -1.90 -10.29 4.00
C THR A 17 -2.19 -8.88 3.48
N ALA A 18 -2.70 -7.99 4.33
CA ALA A 18 -2.94 -6.59 3.98
C ALA A 18 -1.65 -5.84 3.61
N LEU A 19 -0.55 -6.12 4.34
CA LEU A 19 0.80 -5.63 4.02
C LEU A 19 1.27 -6.15 2.67
N GLY A 20 1.17 -7.45 2.44
CA GLY A 20 1.59 -8.09 1.18
C GLY A 20 0.87 -7.51 -0.03
N ILE A 21 -0.46 -7.39 0.02
CA ILE A 21 -1.27 -6.82 -1.07
C ILE A 21 -0.91 -5.33 -1.28
N SER A 22 -0.79 -4.55 -0.21
CA SER A 22 -0.47 -3.12 -0.32
C SER A 22 0.93 -2.89 -0.88
N TYR A 23 1.91 -3.70 -0.44
CA TYR A 23 3.28 -3.67 -0.94
C TYR A 23 3.34 -4.08 -2.41
N TRP A 24 2.67 -5.17 -2.79
CA TRP A 24 2.62 -5.67 -4.17
C TRP A 24 2.05 -4.63 -5.14
N ASN A 25 0.93 -3.99 -4.77
CA ASN A 25 0.34 -2.95 -5.62
C ASN A 25 1.24 -1.71 -5.74
N TYR A 26 1.92 -1.34 -4.64
CA TYR A 26 2.88 -0.25 -4.66
C TYR A 26 4.14 -0.58 -5.47
N SER A 27 4.67 -1.81 -5.36
CA SER A 27 5.88 -2.23 -6.08
C SER A 27 5.65 -2.27 -7.58
N ARG A 28 4.50 -2.78 -8.04
CA ARG A 28 4.13 -2.75 -9.47
C ARG A 28 4.03 -1.34 -10.02
N TYR A 29 3.56 -0.37 -9.23
CA TYR A 29 3.59 1.04 -9.62
C TYR A 29 5.04 1.55 -9.78
N VAL A 30 5.90 1.28 -8.80
CA VAL A 30 7.31 1.69 -8.85
C VAL A 30 8.04 1.04 -10.03
N GLU A 31 7.79 -0.24 -10.30
CA GLU A 31 8.32 -0.96 -11.45
C GLU A 31 7.83 -0.39 -12.77
N ALA A 32 6.52 -0.12 -12.90
CA ALA A 32 5.96 0.52 -14.09
C ALA A 32 6.52 1.92 -14.34
N LYS A 33 6.95 2.62 -13.28
CA LYS A 33 7.61 3.93 -13.36
C LYS A 33 9.09 3.82 -13.74
N ARG A 34 9.75 2.71 -13.38
CA ARG A 34 11.16 2.41 -13.72
C ARG A 34 11.34 1.87 -15.13
N ASP A 35 10.35 1.19 -15.69
CA ASP A 35 10.33 0.75 -17.09
C ASP A 35 10.04 1.97 -18.01
N PRO A 36 11.04 2.45 -18.77
CA PRO A 36 10.89 3.68 -19.56
C PRO A 36 9.88 3.53 -20.71
N GLU A 37 9.70 2.34 -21.28
CA GLU A 37 8.75 2.12 -22.38
C GLU A 37 7.31 2.07 -21.85
N LYS A 38 7.07 1.31 -20.78
CA LYS A 38 5.74 1.27 -20.13
C LYS A 38 5.36 2.61 -19.53
N SER A 39 6.30 3.28 -18.87
CA SER A 39 6.08 4.61 -18.29
C SER A 39 5.66 5.61 -19.37
N ARG A 40 6.35 5.63 -20.52
CA ARG A 40 6.03 6.52 -21.64
C ARG A 40 4.67 6.23 -22.26
N ARG A 41 4.32 4.95 -22.43
CA ARG A 41 3.01 4.54 -22.97
C ARG A 41 1.86 4.90 -22.02
N ASN A 42 2.02 4.64 -20.73
CA ASN A 42 1.04 4.99 -19.71
C ASN A 42 0.88 6.52 -19.59
N LEU A 43 1.99 7.26 -19.66
CA LEU A 43 1.98 8.71 -19.67
C LEU A 43 1.23 9.25 -20.90
N GLN A 44 1.44 8.70 -22.09
CA GLN A 44 0.71 9.11 -23.30
C GLN A 44 -0.80 8.88 -23.17
N ILE A 45 -1.22 7.72 -22.67
CA ILE A 45 -2.65 7.42 -22.43
C ILE A 45 -3.24 8.41 -21.42
N ALA A 46 -2.50 8.69 -20.35
CA ALA A 46 -2.95 9.58 -19.30
C ALA A 46 -3.00 11.05 -19.76
N LEU A 47 -2.05 11.50 -20.59
CA LEU A 47 -2.06 12.82 -21.23
C LEU A 47 -3.21 12.96 -22.24
N TYR A 48 -3.54 11.90 -22.98
CA TYR A 48 -4.68 11.90 -23.89
C TYR A 48 -6.00 12.01 -23.12
N ALA A 49 -6.18 11.20 -22.07
CA ALA A 49 -7.34 11.29 -21.18
C ALA A 49 -7.44 12.64 -20.46
N ARG A 50 -6.30 13.22 -20.07
CA ARG A 50 -6.21 14.58 -19.51
C ARG A 50 -6.72 15.63 -20.50
N SER A 51 -6.29 15.55 -21.76
CA SER A 51 -6.72 16.48 -22.82
C SER A 51 -8.22 16.38 -23.09
N ASP A 52 -8.76 15.16 -23.13
CA ASP A 52 -10.19 14.91 -23.35
C ASP A 52 -11.05 15.40 -22.18
N ALA A 53 -10.56 15.26 -20.95
CA ALA A 53 -11.25 15.70 -19.75
C ALA A 53 -10.99 17.17 -19.36
N GLY A 54 -10.16 17.91 -20.11
CA GLY A 54 -9.83 19.31 -19.83
C GLY A 54 -9.07 19.54 -18.51
N ILE A 55 -8.37 18.52 -18.00
CA ILE A 55 -7.75 18.54 -16.67
C ILE A 55 -6.38 19.24 -16.72
N GLY A 56 -6.12 20.14 -15.76
CA GLY A 56 -4.84 20.84 -15.63
C GLY A 56 -3.71 19.94 -15.10
N GLU A 57 -2.45 20.36 -15.29
CA GLU A 57 -1.28 19.57 -14.87
C GLU A 57 -1.20 19.33 -13.35
N ALA A 58 -1.52 20.37 -12.57
CA ALA A 58 -1.56 20.29 -11.11
C ALA A 58 -2.64 19.31 -10.63
N GLU A 59 -3.76 19.26 -11.34
CA GLU A 59 -4.92 18.45 -11.01
C GLU A 59 -4.70 16.98 -11.40
N PHE A 60 -4.04 16.76 -12.54
CA PHE A 60 -3.54 15.44 -12.95
C PHE A 60 -2.55 14.85 -11.94
N SER A 61 -1.56 15.63 -11.49
CA SER A 61 -0.60 15.22 -10.44
C SER A 61 -1.30 14.91 -9.11
N LYS A 62 -2.37 15.64 -8.78
CA LYS A 62 -3.19 15.40 -7.61
C LYS A 62 -3.98 14.09 -7.72
N ILE A 63 -4.52 13.75 -8.89
CA ILE A 63 -5.22 12.49 -9.16
C ILE A 63 -4.23 11.31 -9.08
N GLU A 64 -3.06 11.44 -9.71
CA GLU A 64 -2.00 10.42 -9.65
C GLU A 64 -1.62 10.15 -8.19
N SER A 65 -1.25 11.20 -7.44
CA SER A 65 -0.86 11.04 -6.04
C SER A 65 -2.00 10.52 -5.16
N ALA A 66 -3.25 10.94 -5.37
CA ALA A 66 -4.42 10.46 -4.64
C ALA A 66 -4.71 8.97 -4.87
N HIS A 67 -4.39 8.43 -6.05
CA HIS A 67 -4.56 7.02 -6.34
C HIS A 67 -3.57 6.14 -5.56
N TYR A 68 -2.33 6.60 -5.36
CA TYR A 68 -1.27 5.79 -4.73
C TYR A 68 -1.13 5.98 -3.21
N ARG A 69 -1.49 7.17 -2.69
CA ARG A 69 -1.43 7.48 -1.26
C ARG A 69 -2.15 6.47 -0.35
N PRO A 70 -3.33 5.94 -0.72
CA PRO A 70 -4.05 4.96 0.09
C PRO A 70 -3.28 3.66 0.29
N TYR A 71 -2.56 3.17 -0.72
CA TYR A 71 -1.77 1.93 -0.61
C TYR A 71 -0.57 2.11 0.33
N GLN A 72 0.08 3.27 0.25
CA GLN A 72 1.18 3.61 1.16
C GLN A 72 0.68 3.80 2.61
N MET A 73 -0.47 4.45 2.80
CA MET A 73 -1.14 4.58 4.10
C MET A 73 -1.51 3.21 4.69
N ARG A 74 -2.18 2.34 3.91
CA ARG A 74 -2.57 0.99 4.34
C ARG A 74 -1.37 0.14 4.72
N SER A 75 -0.28 0.22 3.95
CA SER A 75 0.98 -0.43 4.29
C SER A 75 1.54 0.06 5.63
N LYS A 76 1.62 1.37 5.86
CA LYS A 76 2.08 1.94 7.15
C LYS A 76 1.20 1.52 8.33
N VAL A 77 -0.13 1.59 8.18
CA VAL A 77 -1.06 1.21 9.25
C VAL A 77 -0.92 -0.27 9.57
N ALA A 78 -0.90 -1.14 8.56
CA ALA A 78 -0.76 -2.57 8.77
C ALA A 78 0.60 -2.93 9.40
N LEU A 79 1.67 -2.19 9.08
CA LEU A 79 2.99 -2.35 9.71
C LEU A 79 2.97 -1.95 11.19
N LEU A 80 2.37 -0.80 11.51
CA LEU A 80 2.25 -0.31 12.89
C LEU A 80 1.40 -1.26 13.75
N VAL A 81 0.27 -1.71 13.21
CA VAL A 81 -0.59 -2.69 13.88
C VAL A 81 0.18 -3.99 14.09
N GLY A 82 0.82 -4.54 13.05
CA GLY A 82 1.66 -5.73 13.17
C GLY A 82 2.73 -5.59 14.26
N LEU A 83 3.50 -4.51 14.26
CA LEU A 83 4.53 -4.23 15.27
C LEU A 83 3.95 -4.15 16.69
N SER A 84 2.80 -3.51 16.88
CA SER A 84 2.15 -3.42 18.19
C SER A 84 1.76 -4.81 18.73
N PHE A 85 1.30 -5.71 17.87
CA PHE A 85 1.02 -7.10 18.24
C PHE A 85 2.30 -7.93 18.44
N THR A 86 3.43 -7.65 17.76
CA THR A 86 4.71 -8.30 18.08
C THR A 86 5.17 -7.94 19.48
N VAL A 87 5.12 -6.65 19.82
CA VAL A 87 5.56 -6.12 21.11
C VAL A 87 4.71 -6.69 22.24
N ALA A 88 3.38 -6.74 22.06
CA ALA A 88 2.48 -7.35 23.03
C ALA A 88 2.75 -8.85 23.25
N ALA A 89 3.01 -9.61 22.18
CA ALA A 89 3.39 -11.02 22.29
C ALA A 89 4.72 -11.21 23.03
N LEU A 90 5.72 -10.37 22.73
CA LEU A 90 7.05 -10.44 23.34
C LEU A 90 6.99 -10.10 24.85
N ALA A 91 6.20 -9.09 25.22
CA ALA A 91 5.98 -8.73 26.63
C ALA A 91 5.34 -9.88 27.42
N HIS A 92 4.36 -10.58 26.84
CA HIS A 92 3.73 -11.76 27.45
C HIS A 92 4.65 -12.99 27.54
N LEU A 93 5.69 -13.08 26.72
CA LEU A 93 6.69 -14.15 26.79
C LEU A 93 7.80 -13.90 27.83
N LEU A 94 7.99 -12.64 28.21
CA LEU A 94 9.03 -12.18 29.13
C LEU A 94 8.49 -11.91 30.56
N THR A 95 7.18 -12.07 30.77
CA THR A 95 6.49 -12.00 32.07
C THR A 95 6.02 -13.38 32.49
#